data_AF-A0A7Y6Q976-F1
#
_entry.id   AF-A0A7Y6Q976-F1
#
_cell.length_a   1.000
_cell.length_b   1.000
_cell.length_c   1.000
_cell.angle_alpha   90.00
_cell.angle_beta   90.00
_cell.angle_gamma   90.00
#
_symmetry.space_group_name_H-M   'P 1'
#
loop_
_entity.id
_entity.type
_entity.pdbx_description
1 polymer ?
#
loop_
_entity_poly.entity_id
_entity_poly.type
_entity_poly.pdbx_seq_one_letter_code
_entity_poly.pdbx_strand_id
1 'polypeptide(L)' 'MKFKTWGAAILIALSVSGCVTAGSYCDIARAVRPSVEDKMTEGTKRQILAENFKLEKLCGVRA' A
#
# COMPACT_ATOMS: atom_id res chain seq x y z
N MET A 1 -5.73 -40.10 -17.36
CA MET A 1 -5.68 -39.56 -15.98
C MET A 1 -4.63 -38.47 -15.76
N LYS A 2 -3.46 -38.49 -16.43
CA LYS A 2 -2.40 -37.47 -16.28
C LYS A 2 -2.84 -36.04 -16.67
N PHE A 3 -3.67 -35.86 -17.70
CA PHE A 3 -4.09 -34.52 -18.13
C PHE A 3 -4.98 -33.78 -17.10
N LYS A 4 -5.83 -34.52 -16.38
CA LYS A 4 -6.78 -33.97 -15.41
C LYS A 4 -6.07 -33.48 -14.14
N THR A 5 -5.00 -34.16 -13.72
CA THR A 5 -4.16 -33.73 -12.58
C THR A 5 -3.32 -32.50 -12.92
N TRP A 6 -2.87 -32.36 -14.17
CA TRP A 6 -2.10 -31.19 -14.60
C TRP A 6 -2.97 -29.94 -14.74
N GLY A 7 -4.20 -30.08 -15.24
CA GLY A 7 -5.16 -28.97 -15.31
C GLY A 7 -5.49 -28.39 -13.93
N ALA A 8 -5.66 -29.26 -12.92
CA ALA A 8 -5.90 -28.82 -11.55
C ALA A 8 -4.69 -28.08 -10.95
N ALA A 9 -3.47 -28.57 -11.19
CA ALA A 9 -2.25 -27.92 -10.71
C ALA A 9 -2.05 -26.52 -11.32
N ILE A 10 -2.35 -26.34 -12.60
CA ILE A 10 -2.26 -25.04 -13.29
C ILE A 10 -3.28 -24.05 -12.73
N LEU A 11 -4.53 -24.49 -12.50
CA LEU A 11 -5.56 -23.63 -11.91
C LEU A 11 -5.22 -23.18 -10.49
N ILE A 12 -4.61 -24.06 -9.69
CA ILE A 12 -4.13 -23.72 -8.34
C ILE A 12 -2.93 -22.75 -8.42
N ALA A 13 -2.01 -22.94 -9.37
CA ALA A 13 -0.88 -22.02 -9.54
C ALA A 13 -1.36 -20.60 -9.92
N LEU A 14 -2.36 -20.51 -10.80
CA LEU A 14 -2.94 -19.22 -11.23
C LEU A 14 -3.77 -18.54 -10.14
N SER A 15 -4.39 -19.29 -9.22
CA SER A 15 -5.13 -18.69 -8.11
C SER A 15 -4.22 -18.21 -6.97
N VAL A 16 -2.98 -18.71 -6.89
CA VAL A 16 -1.97 -18.30 -5.90
C VAL A 16 -1.08 -17.17 -6.44
N SER A 17 -1.01 -16.94 -7.75
CA SER A 17 -0.47 -15.70 -8.31
C SER A 17 -1.44 -14.56 -8.01
N GLY A 18 -1.39 -14.07 -6.77
CA GLY A 18 -2.16 -12.93 -6.32
C GLY A 18 -1.95 -11.71 -7.23
N CYS A 19 -2.89 -10.78 -7.18
CA CYS A 19 -2.79 -9.52 -7.90
C CYS A 19 -1.52 -8.79 -7.43
N VAL A 20 -0.48 -8.77 -8.26
CA VAL A 20 0.67 -7.88 -8.06
C VAL A 20 0.13 -6.47 -8.25
N THR A 21 -0.08 -5.75 -7.16
CA THR A 21 -0.31 -4.31 -7.22
C THR A 21 0.98 -3.70 -7.74
N ALA A 22 0.95 -3.16 -8.97
CA ALA A 22 2.11 -2.50 -9.54
C ALA A 22 2.49 -1.28 -8.69
N GLY A 23 3.70 -1.29 -8.12
CA GLY A 23 4.25 -0.21 -7.30
C GLY A 23 4.34 -0.55 -5.81
N SER A 24 5.47 -0.19 -5.18
CA SER A 24 5.60 -0.22 -3.72
C SER A 24 4.77 0.91 -3.12
N TYR A 25 4.26 0.72 -1.90
CA TYR A 25 3.65 1.81 -1.12
C TYR A 25 4.55 3.06 -1.08
N CYS A 26 5.87 2.86 -1.01
CA CYS A 26 6.85 3.93 -0.98
C CYS A 26 7.01 4.70 -2.30
N ASP A 27 6.59 4.12 -3.43
CA ASP A 27 6.66 4.79 -4.73
C ASP A 27 5.48 5.76 -4.92
N ILE A 28 4.35 5.47 -4.28
CA ILE A 28 3.08 6.16 -4.48
C ILE A 28 2.81 7.15 -3.33
N ALA A 29 3.15 6.77 -2.10
CA ALA A 29 2.86 7.59 -0.92
C ALA A 29 3.78 8.81 -0.81
N ARG A 30 3.21 9.94 -0.40
CA ARG A 30 3.89 11.23 -0.22
C ARG A 30 3.55 11.78 1.16
N ALA A 31 4.53 12.43 1.80
CA ALA A 31 4.29 13.13 3.05
C ALA A 31 3.32 14.30 2.82
N VAL A 32 2.36 14.46 3.71
CA VAL A 32 1.40 15.57 3.68
C VAL A 32 1.92 16.68 4.60
N ARG A 33 2.14 17.87 4.04
CA ARG A 33 2.63 19.06 4.77
C ARG A 33 1.62 20.21 4.62
N PRO A 34 0.61 20.29 5.50
CA PRO A 34 -0.41 21.34 5.42
C PRO A 34 0.20 22.73 5.62
N SER A 35 -0.36 23.75 4.96
CA SER A 35 -0.07 25.14 5.25
C SER A 35 -0.74 25.57 6.57
N VAL A 36 -0.28 26.68 7.13
CA VAL A 36 -0.92 27.33 8.29
C VAL A 36 -2.33 27.81 7.95
N GLU A 37 -2.60 28.13 6.68
CA GLU A 37 -3.93 28.57 6.22
C GLU A 37 -4.94 27.42 6.09
N ASP A 38 -4.49 26.17 6.07
CA ASP A 38 -5.38 25.00 5.91
C ASP A 38 -6.25 24.81 7.16
N LYS A 39 -7.57 24.92 6.99
CA LYS A 39 -8.52 24.65 8.07
C LYS A 39 -8.80 23.16 8.14
N MET A 40 -8.35 22.54 9.22
CA MET A 40 -8.45 21.10 9.45
C MET A 40 -9.07 20.79 10.80
N THR A 41 -9.84 19.71 10.87
CA THR A 41 -10.29 19.18 12.15
C THR A 41 -9.13 18.52 12.89
N GLU A 42 -9.21 18.43 14.21
CA GLU A 42 -8.22 17.72 15.02
C GLU A 42 -8.09 16.24 14.62
N GLY A 43 -9.19 15.60 14.22
CA GLY A 43 -9.18 14.23 13.71
C GLY A 43 -8.35 14.09 12.42
N THR A 44 -8.45 15.06 11.51
CA THR A 44 -7.68 15.07 10.27
C THR A 44 -6.18 15.30 10.54
N LYS A 45 -5.84 16.22 11.45
CA LYS A 45 -4.44 16.46 11.85
C LYS A 45 -3.78 15.20 12.40
N ARG A 46 -4.49 14.47 13.28
CA ARG A 46 -4.00 13.20 13.84
C ARG A 46 -3.77 12.13 12.77
N GLN A 47 -4.68 12.03 11.80
CA GLN A 47 -4.52 11.09 10.68
C GLN A 47 -3.29 11.42 9.82
N ILE A 48 -3.07 12.71 9.52
CA ILE A 48 -1.89 13.14 8.75
C ILE A 48 -0.61 12.80 9.49
N LEU A 49 -0.53 13.09 10.80
CA LEU A 49 0.64 12.74 11.58
C LEU A 49 0.88 11.23 11.61
N ALA A 50 -0.18 10.41 11.74
CA ALA A 50 -0.07 8.96 11.72
C ALA A 50 0.43 8.42 10.37
N GLU A 51 -0.11 8.91 9.24
CA GLU A 51 0.34 8.48 7.91
C GLU A 51 1.75 8.97 7.58
N ASN A 52 2.12 10.19 7.98
CA ASN A 52 3.49 10.69 7.82
C ASN A 52 4.49 9.86 8.65
N PHE A 53 4.15 9.50 9.89
CA PHE A 53 4.99 8.64 10.73
C PHE A 53 5.14 7.23 10.12
N LYS A 54 4.05 6.67 9.60
CA LYS A 54 4.07 5.40 8.88
C LYS A 54 4.97 5.47 7.65
N LEU A 55 4.90 6.56 6.89
CA LEU A 55 5.73 6.76 5.71
C LEU A 55 7.22 6.87 6.09
N GLU A 56 7.57 7.57 7.16
CA GLU A 56 8.94 7.62 7.67
C GLU A 56 9.42 6.22 8.07
N LYS A 57 8.61 5.48 8.83
CA LYS A 57 8.98 4.15 9.34
C LYS A 57 9.14 3.11 8.23
N LEU A 58 8.26 3.14 7.21
CA LEU A 58 8.26 2.14 6.13
C LEU A 58 9.18 2.51 4.97
N CYS A 59 9.36 3.80 4.70
CA CYS A 59 9.98 4.29 3.48
C CYS A 59 11.15 5.27 3.72
N GLY A 60 11.43 5.65 4.97
CA GLY A 60 12.53 6.56 5.32
C GLY A 60 12.31 8.02 4.90
N VAL A 61 11.11 8.37 4.45
CA VAL A 61 10.77 9.73 3.99
C VAL A 61 10.39 10.59 5.19
N ARG A 62 11.10 11.71 5.39
CA ARG A 62 10.80 12.66 6.46
C ARG A 62 9.74 13.67 6.01
N ALA A 63 8.66 13.75 6.76
CA ALA A 63 7.62 14.76 6.59
C ALA A 63 8.02 16.12 7.14
#